data_AF-A0A2V1CY81-F1
#
_entry.id   AF-A0A2V1CY81-F1
#
_cell.length_a   1.000
_cell.length_b   1.000
_cell.length_c   1.000
_cell.angle_alpha   90.00
_cell.angle_beta   90.00
_cell.angle_gamma   90.00
#
_symmetry.space_group_name_H-M   'P 1'
#
loop_
_entity.id
_entity.type
_entity.pdbx_description
1 polymer ?
#
loop_
_entity_poly.entity_id
_entity_poly.type
_entity_poly.pdbx_seq_one_letter_code
_entity_poly.pdbx_strand_id
1 'polypeptide(L)'
;MYYQDVVGHAMSNEVLQDIRNWIPSLGLDMSKKDKLTMYVQDLYAILHALWVDDTKPLHGFIKAQISLLLLLSAATATCPGALVESASNKGSNKALWFKDIELMKVRSLKDRSRSTLVANVNLENVKNKERDGTP
;
A
#
# COMPACT_ATOMS: atom_id res chain seq x y z
N MET A 1 11.55 -13.60 6.85
CA MET A 1 12.21 -14.52 7.79
C MET A 1 13.14 -13.66 8.62
N TYR A 2 12.79 -13.46 9.89
CA TYR A 2 13.56 -12.63 10.80
C TYR A 2 14.72 -13.46 11.39
N TYR A 3 15.80 -12.81 11.84
CA TYR A 3 16.98 -13.48 12.42
C TYR A 3 16.58 -14.50 13.51
N GLN A 4 15.67 -14.12 14.40
CA GLN A 4 15.16 -14.99 15.45
C GLN A 4 14.46 -16.25 14.91
N ASP A 5 13.80 -16.18 13.75
CA ASP A 5 13.12 -17.33 13.14
C ASP A 5 14.12 -18.36 12.60
N VAL A 6 15.34 -17.92 12.28
CA VAL A 6 16.42 -18.77 11.75
C VAL A 6 17.26 -19.37 12.88
N VAL A 7 17.56 -18.55 13.89
CA VAL A 7 18.56 -18.88 14.92
C VAL A 7 17.92 -19.29 16.25
N GLY A 8 16.59 -19.15 16.39
CA GLY A 8 15.83 -19.60 17.57
C GLY A 8 15.98 -18.71 18.80
N HIS A 9 16.75 -17.63 18.72
CA HIS A 9 16.88 -16.64 19.79
C HIS A 9 17.05 -15.23 19.22
N ALA A 10 16.73 -14.22 20.04
CA ALA A 10 17.02 -12.84 19.70
C ALA A 10 18.53 -12.61 19.64
N MET A 11 18.95 -11.65 18.82
CA MET A 11 20.35 -11.22 18.76
C MET A 11 20.77 -10.67 20.12
N SER A 12 21.96 -11.05 20.61
CA SER A 12 22.46 -10.53 21.88
C SER A 12 22.66 -9.01 21.79
N ASN A 13 22.49 -8.33 22.92
CA ASN A 13 22.70 -6.87 22.98
C ASN A 13 24.11 -6.46 22.55
N GLU A 14 25.11 -7.30 22.81
CA GLU A 14 26.50 -7.09 22.38
C GLU A 14 26.61 -7.06 20.86
N VAL A 15 26.01 -8.03 20.17
CA VAL A 15 26.01 -8.07 18.69
C VAL A 15 25.20 -6.90 18.10
N LEU A 16 24.09 -6.51 18.73
CA LEU A 16 23.35 -5.31 18.33
C LEU A 16 24.20 -4.05 18.49
N GLN A 17 25.00 -3.96 19.56
CA GLN A 17 25.93 -2.87 19.79
C GLN A 17 26.99 -2.82 18.68
N ASP A 18 27.57 -3.97 18.33
CA ASP A 18 28.58 -4.08 17.28
C ASP A 18 28.02 -3.67 15.91
N ILE A 19 26.81 -4.14 15.57
CA ILE A 19 26.14 -3.75 14.32
C ILE A 19 25.87 -2.24 14.30
N ARG A 20 25.39 -1.65 15.41
CA ARG A 20 25.16 -0.20 15.50
C ARG A 20 26.47 0.59 15.33
N ASN A 21 27.57 0.09 15.85
CA ASN A 21 28.89 0.71 15.71
C ASN A 21 29.45 0.53 14.28
N TRP A 22 29.10 -0.57 13.61
CA TRP A 22 29.56 -0.87 12.26
C TRP A 22 28.79 -0.12 11.17
N ILE A 23 27.48 0.10 11.32
CA ILE A 23 26.62 0.79 10.33
C ILE A 23 27.20 2.15 9.88
N PRO A 24 27.70 3.04 10.76
CA PRO A 24 28.34 4.29 10.36
C PRO A 24 29.57 4.12 9.46
N SER A 25 30.29 3.00 9.57
CA SER A 25 31.50 2.72 8.76
C SER A 25 31.16 2.40 7.29
N LEU A 26 29.91 2.06 7.01
CA LEU A 26 29.44 1.72 5.66
C LEU A 26 29.23 2.94 4.76
N GLY A 27 29.41 4.17 5.27
CA GLY A 27 29.22 5.39 4.50
C GLY A 27 27.80 5.56 3.96
N LEU A 28 26.82 4.95 4.63
CA LEU A 28 25.42 5.03 4.23
C LEU A 28 24.92 6.47 4.34
N ASP A 29 24.10 6.86 3.37
CA ASP A 29 23.43 8.14 3.42
C ASP A 29 22.32 8.09 4.49
N MET A 30 22.65 8.62 5.67
CA MET A 30 21.75 8.74 6.81
C MET A 30 21.01 10.08 6.84
N SER A 31 21.13 10.89 5.77
CA SER A 31 20.42 12.17 5.70
C SER A 31 18.91 11.92 5.72
N LYS A 32 18.18 12.77 6.45
CA LYS A 32 16.72 12.79 6.38
C LYS A 32 16.33 13.26 4.99
N LYS A 33 15.91 12.33 4.14
CA LYS A 33 15.31 12.65 2.84
C LYS A 33 13.81 12.76 3.01
N ASP A 34 13.26 13.83 2.46
CA ASP A 34 11.82 13.92 2.30
C ASP A 34 11.38 12.81 1.35
N LYS A 35 10.47 11.98 1.83
CA LYS A 35 9.84 10.99 1.00
C LYS A 35 8.84 11.74 0.13
N LEU A 36 9.15 11.87 -1.16
CA LEU A 36 8.25 12.52 -2.11
C LEU A 36 6.87 11.86 -2.03
N THR A 37 5.87 12.65 -1.70
CA THR A 37 4.46 12.24 -1.69
C THR A 37 3.91 12.39 -3.09
N MET A 38 3.13 11.42 -3.54
CA MET A 38 2.42 11.50 -4.82
C MET A 38 1.28 12.52 -4.71
N TYR A 39 1.22 13.48 -5.62
CA TYR A 39 0.08 14.39 -5.72
C TYR A 39 -1.10 13.72 -6.44
N VAL A 40 -2.30 14.26 -6.24
CA VAL A 40 -3.52 13.77 -6.90
C VAL A 40 -3.37 13.82 -8.43
N GLN A 41 -2.70 14.85 -8.94
CA GLN A 41 -2.42 15.03 -10.36
C GLN A 41 -1.51 13.93 -10.91
N ASP A 42 -0.50 13.50 -10.14
CA ASP A 42 0.39 12.41 -10.53
C ASP A 42 -0.38 11.09 -10.63
N LEU A 43 -1.30 10.84 -9.67
CA LEU A 43 -2.19 9.68 -9.73
C LEU A 43 -3.06 9.70 -10.99
N TYR A 44 -3.64 10.85 -11.33
CA TYR A 44 -4.42 11.00 -12.57
C TYR A 44 -3.58 10.76 -13.81
N ALA A 45 -2.34 11.25 -13.86
CA ALA A 45 -1.42 11.01 -14.97
C ALA A 45 -1.09 9.52 -15.12
N ILE A 46 -0.83 8.82 -14.01
CA ILE A 46 -0.58 7.36 -14.01
C ILE A 46 -1.82 6.61 -14.52
N LEU A 47 -3.01 6.94 -14.00
CA LEU A 47 -4.25 6.30 -14.44
C LEU A 47 -4.54 6.59 -15.92
N HIS A 48 -4.30 7.81 -16.38
CA HIS A 48 -4.44 8.17 -17.80
C HIS A 48 -3.49 7.35 -18.66
N ALA A 49 -2.22 7.23 -18.28
CA ALA A 49 -1.25 6.42 -19.01
C ALA A 49 -1.66 4.94 -19.06
N LEU A 50 -2.23 4.39 -17.98
CA LEU A 50 -2.72 3.01 -17.94
C LEU A 50 -3.95 2.78 -18.84
N TRP A 51 -4.88 3.74 -18.93
CA TRP A 51 -6.16 3.53 -19.61
C TRP A 51 -6.23 4.10 -21.03
N VAL A 52 -5.45 5.13 -21.33
CA VAL A 52 -5.55 5.93 -22.56
C VAL A 52 -4.28 5.80 -23.40
N ASP A 53 -3.11 6.06 -22.81
CA ASP A 53 -1.84 6.11 -23.56
C ASP A 53 -1.13 4.75 -23.65
N ASP A 54 -1.80 3.67 -23.26
CA ASP A 54 -1.19 2.36 -23.12
C ASP A 54 -0.72 1.80 -24.46
N THR A 55 0.60 1.80 -24.67
CA THR A 55 1.25 1.30 -25.88
C THR A 55 1.48 -0.21 -25.86
N LYS A 56 1.27 -0.88 -24.73
CA LYS A 56 1.47 -2.32 -24.58
C LYS A 56 0.23 -2.99 -23.99
N PRO A 57 -0.37 -3.99 -24.65
CA PRO A 57 -1.62 -4.57 -24.18
C PRO A 57 -1.43 -5.26 -22.82
N LEU A 58 -1.93 -4.63 -21.76
CA LEU A 58 -2.16 -5.28 -20.48
C LEU A 58 -3.57 -5.89 -20.46
N HIS A 59 -3.71 -7.08 -19.87
CA HIS A 59 -5.02 -7.72 -19.74
C HIS A 59 -5.97 -6.81 -18.94
N GLY A 60 -7.19 -6.57 -19.46
CA GLY A 60 -8.12 -5.59 -18.91
C GLY A 60 -8.46 -5.80 -17.43
N PHE A 61 -8.52 -7.05 -16.99
CA PHE A 61 -8.70 -7.38 -15.57
C PHE A 61 -7.53 -6.92 -14.69
N ILE A 62 -6.29 -7.13 -15.13
CA ILE A 62 -5.09 -6.71 -14.41
C ILE A 62 -5.05 -5.18 -14.32
N LYS A 63 -5.39 -4.50 -15.43
CA LYS A 63 -5.50 -3.05 -15.49
C LYS A 63 -6.51 -2.50 -14.47
N ALA A 64 -7.68 -3.13 -14.37
CA ALA A 64 -8.70 -2.78 -13.38
C ALA A 64 -8.20 -2.99 -11.93
N GLN A 65 -7.54 -4.11 -11.65
CA GLN A 65 -6.98 -4.40 -10.33
C GLN A 65 -5.91 -3.39 -9.90
N ILE A 66 -4.96 -3.07 -10.79
CA ILE A 66 -3.91 -2.07 -10.51
C ILE A 66 -4.54 -0.71 -10.25
N SER A 67 -5.50 -0.31 -11.07
CA SER A 67 -6.19 0.99 -10.92
C SER A 67 -6.92 1.08 -9.58
N LEU A 68 -7.63 0.02 -9.19
CA LEU A 68 -8.31 -0.04 -7.90
C LEU A 68 -7.30 0.07 -6.75
N LEU A 69 -6.18 -0.66 -6.81
CA LEU A 69 -5.16 -0.61 -5.77
C LEU A 69 -4.53 0.78 -5.64
N LEU A 70 -4.25 1.46 -6.76
CA LEU A 70 -3.72 2.82 -6.76
C LEU A 70 -4.71 3.81 -6.15
N LEU A 71 -5.99 3.73 -6.55
CA LEU A 71 -7.05 4.58 -6.02
C LEU A 71 -7.25 4.38 -4.52
N LEU A 72 -7.31 3.13 -4.05
CA LEU A 72 -7.44 2.81 -2.64
C LEU A 72 -6.23 3.30 -1.84
N SER A 73 -5.02 2.97 -2.29
CA SER A 73 -3.78 3.36 -1.61
C SER A 73 -3.66 4.87 -1.48
N ALA A 74 -4.05 5.62 -2.52
CA ALA A 74 -4.02 7.08 -2.51
C ALA A 74 -5.12 7.67 -1.61
N ALA A 75 -6.34 7.14 -1.66
CA ALA A 75 -7.47 7.65 -0.88
C ALA A 75 -7.35 7.35 0.62
N THR A 76 -6.72 6.24 0.99
CA THR A 76 -6.65 5.76 2.38
C THR A 76 -5.24 5.85 2.98
N ALA A 77 -4.27 6.40 2.24
CA ALA A 77 -2.84 6.41 2.60
C ALA A 77 -2.28 5.03 2.99
N THR A 78 -2.91 3.96 2.50
CA THR A 78 -2.58 2.59 2.88
C THR A 78 -1.57 2.00 1.89
N CYS A 79 -0.53 1.35 2.39
CA CYS A 79 0.41 0.64 1.53
C CYS A 79 -0.30 -0.50 0.76
N PRO A 80 0.02 -0.76 -0.52
CA PRO A 80 -0.61 -1.84 -1.29
C PRO A 80 -0.50 -3.21 -0.61
N GLY A 81 0.64 -3.49 0.03
CA GLY A 81 0.86 -4.73 0.78
C GLY A 81 0.03 -4.87 2.05
N ALA A 82 -0.70 -3.84 2.48
CA ALA A 82 -1.67 -3.90 3.57
C ALA A 82 -3.11 -4.08 3.06
N LEU A 83 -3.40 -3.68 1.82
CA LEU A 83 -4.66 -3.92 1.13
C LEU A 83 -4.75 -5.36 0.57
N VAL A 84 -3.63 -5.88 0.06
CA VAL A 84 -3.54 -7.23 -0.52
C VAL A 84 -2.72 -8.12 0.40
N GLU A 85 -3.05 -9.41 0.43
CA GLU A 85 -2.17 -10.40 1.03
C GLU A 85 -0.78 -10.34 0.36
N SER A 86 0.26 -10.25 1.18
CA SER A 86 1.64 -10.08 0.69
C SER A 86 2.46 -11.30 1.11
N ALA A 87 3.50 -11.61 0.35
CA ALA A 87 4.39 -12.75 0.65
C ALA A 87 4.97 -12.69 2.08
N SER A 88 5.18 -11.49 2.62
CA SER A 88 5.65 -11.26 3.98
C SER A 88 4.66 -11.64 5.08
N ASN A 89 3.38 -11.89 4.74
CA ASN A 89 2.29 -12.13 5.70
C ASN A 89 1.26 -13.16 5.19
N LYS A 90 1.74 -14.16 4.44
CA LYS A 90 0.91 -15.22 3.85
C LYS A 90 0.21 -16.03 4.95
N GLY A 91 -1.09 -16.27 4.80
CA GLY A 91 -1.96 -16.96 5.76
C GLY A 91 -2.50 -16.09 6.89
N SER A 92 -2.17 -14.78 6.94
CA SER A 92 -2.61 -13.92 8.06
C SER A 92 -4.07 -13.48 7.99
N ASN A 93 -4.77 -13.73 6.88
CA ASN A 93 -6.16 -13.31 6.60
C ASN A 93 -6.44 -11.79 6.75
N LYS A 94 -5.42 -10.99 7.09
CA LYS A 94 -5.45 -9.53 7.21
C LYS A 94 -5.21 -8.92 5.83
N ALA A 95 -6.25 -8.83 5.02
CA ALA A 95 -6.28 -8.15 3.72
C ALA A 95 -7.69 -7.60 3.48
N LEU A 96 -7.86 -6.70 2.52
CA LEU A 96 -9.16 -6.20 2.13
C LEU A 96 -9.94 -7.30 1.40
N TRP A 97 -11.16 -7.60 1.84
CA TRP A 97 -12.01 -8.59 1.18
C TRP A 97 -13.02 -7.90 0.27
N PHE A 98 -13.55 -8.63 -0.73
CA PHE A 98 -14.59 -8.09 -1.60
C PHE A 98 -15.84 -7.65 -0.84
N LYS A 99 -16.20 -8.36 0.25
CA LYS A 99 -17.31 -7.98 1.13
C LYS A 99 -17.09 -6.64 1.85
N ASP A 100 -15.85 -6.18 1.93
CA ASP A 100 -15.47 -4.93 2.58
C ASP A 100 -15.52 -3.74 1.62
N ILE A 101 -15.88 -3.96 0.34
CA ILE A 101 -16.04 -2.93 -0.69
C ILE A 101 -17.49 -2.90 -1.16
N GLU A 102 -18.16 -1.78 -0.94
CA GLU A 102 -19.50 -1.51 -1.43
C GLU A 102 -19.43 -0.45 -2.55
N LEU A 103 -20.02 -0.77 -3.71
CA LEU A 103 -20.08 0.15 -4.84
C LEU A 103 -21.46 0.80 -4.92
N MET A 104 -21.48 2.13 -4.87
CA MET A 104 -22.68 2.94 -4.99
C MET A 104 -22.63 3.79 -6.25
N LYS A 105 -23.70 3.79 -7.03
CA LYS A 105 -23.87 4.73 -8.15
C LYS A 105 -24.64 5.96 -7.68
N VAL A 106 -23.95 7.08 -7.57
CA VAL A 106 -24.54 8.37 -7.17
C VAL A 106 -24.83 9.20 -8.41
N ARG A 107 -26.11 9.49 -8.66
CA ARG A 107 -26.52 10.37 -9.78
C ARG A 107 -26.20 11.83 -9.44
N SER A 108 -25.73 12.58 -10.43
CA SER A 108 -25.50 14.02 -10.26
C SER A 108 -26.84 14.75 -10.09
N LEU A 109 -26.90 15.64 -9.11
CA LEU A 109 -28.06 16.50 -8.87
C LEU A 109 -28.22 17.58 -9.94
N LYS A 110 -27.11 18.00 -10.57
CA LYS A 110 -27.10 19.03 -11.62
C LYS A 110 -27.40 18.46 -13.00
N ASP A 111 -26.98 17.22 -13.25
CA ASP A 111 -27.14 16.56 -14.54
C ASP A 111 -27.51 15.09 -14.33
N ARG A 112 -28.78 14.75 -14.58
CA ARG A 112 -29.30 13.39 -14.36
C ARG A 112 -28.72 12.35 -15.32
N SER A 113 -28.09 12.78 -16.42
CA SER A 113 -27.39 11.89 -17.35
C SER A 113 -26.02 11.43 -16.80
N ARG A 114 -25.46 12.18 -15.85
CA ARG A 114 -24.15 11.90 -15.25
C ARG A 114 -24.31 11.16 -13.93
N SER A 115 -23.42 10.20 -13.71
CA SER A 115 -23.35 9.43 -12.48
C SER A 115 -21.90 9.24 -12.08
N THR A 116 -21.65 9.22 -10.77
CA THR A 116 -20.36 8.90 -10.18
C THR A 116 -20.47 7.55 -9.50
N LEU A 117 -19.52 6.66 -9.74
CA LEU A 117 -19.35 5.46 -8.94
C LEU A 117 -18.52 5.81 -7.70
N VAL A 118 -19.05 5.51 -6.54
CA VAL A 118 -18.40 5.70 -5.24
C VAL A 118 -18.13 4.31 -4.67
N ALA A 119 -16.89 4.08 -4.23
CA ALA A 119 -16.53 2.89 -3.47
C ALA A 119 -16.49 3.26 -1.99
N ASN A 120 -17.36 2.64 -1.19
CA ASN A 120 -17.28 2.66 0.27
C ASN A 120 -16.46 1.45 0.72
N VAL A 121 -15.40 1.70 1.48
CA VAL A 121 -14.36 0.71 1.75
C VAL A 121 -14.15 0.61 3.25
N ASN A 122 -14.43 -0.57 3.81
CA ASN A 122 -14.14 -0.86 5.21
C ASN A 122 -12.68 -1.31 5.36
N LEU A 123 -11.90 -0.55 6.15
CA LEU A 123 -10.49 -0.82 6.41
C LEU A 123 -10.24 -1.57 7.74
N GLU A 124 -11.25 -2.24 8.28
CA GLU A 124 -11.14 -3.06 9.50
C GLU A 124 -10.08 -4.15 9.39
N ASN A 125 -10.01 -4.81 8.24
CA ASN A 125 -9.12 -5.96 8.02
C ASN A 125 -7.76 -5.61 7.40
N VAL A 126 -7.44 -4.31 7.29
CA VAL A 126 -6.17 -3.83 6.73
C VAL A 126 -5.03 -4.05 7.73
N LYS A 127 -3.87 -4.49 7.23
CA LYS A 127 -2.69 -4.78 8.07
C LYS A 127 -2.20 -3.55 8.84
N ASN A 128 -1.59 -3.77 10.01
CA ASN A 128 -0.98 -2.77 10.91
C ASN A 128 -1.95 -1.80 11.60
N LYS A 129 -3.26 -2.08 11.64
CA LYS A 129 -4.21 -1.29 12.43
C LYS A 129 -3.94 -1.32 13.94
N GLU A 130 -3.30 -2.40 14.42
CA GLU A 130 -3.01 -2.69 15.84
C GLU A 130 -1.62 -2.20 16.30
N ARG A 131 -0.93 -1.33 15.55
CA ARG A 131 0.25 -0.66 16.13
C ARG A 131 -0.23 0.41 17.10
N ASP A 132 -0.66 -0.02 18.27
CA ASP A 132 -0.72 0.81 19.46
C ASP A 132 0.65 1.51 19.59
N GLY A 133 0.60 2.84 19.64
CA GLY A 133 1.75 3.72 19.53
C GLY A 133 2.81 3.48 20.59
N THR A 134 3.71 2.54 20.34
CA THR A 134 5.03 2.52 20.95
C THR A 134 6.06 2.72 19.84
N PRO A 135 6.95 3.73 19.97
CA PRO A 135 8.05 3.95 19.05
C PRO A 135 8.98 2.74 18.94
#